data_AF-A0A937LA22-F1
#
_entry.id   AF-A0A937LA22-F1
#
_cell.length_a   1.000
_cell.length_b   1.000
_cell.length_c   1.000
_cell.angle_alpha   90.00
_cell.angle_beta   90.00
_cell.angle_gamma   90.00
#
_symmetry.space_group_name_H-M   'P 1'
#
loop_
_entity.id
_entity.type
_entity.pdbx_description
1 polymer ?
#
loop_
_entity_poly.entity_id
_entity_poly.type
_entity_poly.pdbx_seq_one_letter_code
_entity_poly.pdbx_strand_id
1 'polypeptide(L)' 'MLLNYISTRNIRGDAFGGLTAAVVALPMALAFGVASGAGAAAGLWGAVIIGLVAALFGGTSTLIS' A
#
# COMPACT_ATOMS: atom_id res chain seq x y z
N MET A 1 9.33 -19.07 5.63
CA MET A 1 9.50 -17.86 4.81
C MET A 1 8.10 -17.26 4.62
N LEU A 2 7.57 -16.62 5.66
CA LEU A 2 6.16 -16.17 5.74
C LEU A 2 6.04 -14.65 5.92
N LEU A 3 7.14 -14.00 6.29
CA LEU A 3 7.23 -12.56 6.48
C LEU A 3 8.17 -11.97 5.44
N ASN A 4 7.86 -10.75 5.01
CA ASN A 4 8.69 -9.97 4.10
C ASN A 4 10.06 -9.65 4.74
N TYR A 5 11.07 -9.39 3.90
CA TYR A 5 12.42 -9.03 4.35
C TYR A 5 12.42 -7.57 4.84
N ILE A 6 12.08 -7.37 6.13
CA ILE A 6 12.07 -6.05 6.76
C ILE A 6 13.46 -5.77 7.33
N SER A 7 14.22 -4.90 6.65
CA SER A 7 15.58 -4.50 7.06
C SER A 7 15.62 -3.03 7.44
N THR A 8 16.14 -2.72 8.63
CA THR A 8 16.24 -1.34 9.15
C THR A 8 17.32 -0.50 8.46
N ARG A 9 18.10 -1.09 7.54
CA ARG A 9 19.16 -0.37 6.80
C ARG A 9 18.62 0.67 5.82
N ASN A 10 17.42 0.47 5.27
CA ASN A 10 16.86 1.31 4.20
C ASN A 10 15.66 2.16 4.66
N ILE A 11 15.55 2.47 5.96
CA ILE A 11 14.45 3.28 6.54
C ILE A 11 14.17 4.57 5.76
N ARG A 12 15.21 5.28 5.29
CA ARG A 12 15.02 6.50 4.50
C ARG A 12 14.39 6.20 3.13
N GLY A 13 14.91 5.19 2.43
CA GLY A 13 14.40 4.79 1.11
C GLY A 13 12.95 4.28 1.20
N ASP A 14 12.66 3.45 2.20
CA ASP A 14 11.34 2.89 2.42
C ASP A 14 10.31 3.96 2.82
N ALA A 15 10.72 4.96 3.62
CA ALA A 15 9.84 6.07 3.99
C ALA A 15 9.50 6.96 2.78
N PHE A 16 10.49 7.34 1.97
CA PHE A 16 10.23 8.13 0.77
C PHE A 16 9.44 7.34 -0.28
N GLY A 17 9.79 6.07 -0.52
CA GLY A 17 9.08 5.18 -1.44
C GLY A 17 7.63 4.91 -1.01
N GLY A 18 7.41 4.69 0.28
CA GLY A 18 6.07 4.53 0.86
C GLY A 18 5.23 5.81 0.74
N LEU A 19 5.84 6.99 0.95
CA LEU A 19 5.15 8.27 0.78
C LEU A 19 4.75 8.51 -0.68
N THR A 20 5.67 8.28 -1.62
CA THR A 20 5.38 8.43 -3.06
C THR A 20 4.31 7.45 -3.52
N ALA A 21 4.38 6.19 -3.07
CA ALA A 21 3.37 5.19 -3.37
C ALA A 21 2.00 5.57 -2.79
N ALA A 22 1.95 6.10 -1.57
CA ALA A 22 0.71 6.57 -0.95
C ALA A 22 0.07 7.72 -1.75
N VAL A 23 0.86 8.69 -2.21
CA VAL A 23 0.37 9.82 -3.02
C VAL A 23 -0.25 9.34 -4.34
N VAL A 24 0.34 8.33 -4.99
CA VAL A 24 -0.19 7.76 -6.24
C VAL A 24 -1.39 6.85 -6.00
N ALA A 25 -1.39 6.08 -4.91
CA ALA A 25 -2.45 5.14 -4.58
C ALA A 25 -3.75 5.82 -4.11
N LEU A 26 -3.65 6.98 -3.44
CA LEU A 26 -4.80 7.71 -2.88
C LEU A 26 -5.86 8.08 -3.93
N PRO A 27 -5.53 8.72 -5.09
CA PRO A 27 -6.54 9.00 -6.11
C PRO A 27 -7.12 7.74 -6.75
N MET A 28 -6.33 6.67 -6.95
CA MET A 28 -6.85 5.40 -7.47
C MET A 28 -7.82 4.74 -6.48
N ALA A 29 -7.51 4.76 -5.19
CA ALA A 29 -8.37 4.20 -4.15
C ALA A 29 -9.74 4.91 -4.10
N LEU A 30 -9.73 6.24 -4.18
CA LEU A 30 -10.96 7.03 -4.25
C LEU A 30 -11.76 6.74 -5.52
N ALA A 31 -11.08 6.69 -6.68
CA ALA A 31 -11.71 6.42 -7.96
C ALA A 31 -12.37 5.03 -8.01
N PHE A 32 -11.67 3.98 -7.54
CA PHE A 32 -12.23 2.63 -7.47
C PHE A 32 -13.34 2.49 -6.42
N GLY A 33 -13.23 3.19 -5.29
CA GLY A 33 -14.29 3.24 -4.28
C GLY A 33 -15.60 3.84 -4.82
N VAL A 34 -15.50 4.93 -5.59
CA VAL A 34 -16.68 5.54 -6.24
C VAL A 34 -17.18 4.69 -7.40
N ALA A 35 -16.29 4.18 -8.26
CA ALA A 35 -16.66 3.38 -9.43
C ALA A 35 -17.35 2.04 -9.07
N SER A 36 -17.02 1.46 -7.92
CA SER A 36 -17.66 0.23 -7.43
C SER A 36 -19.05 0.45 -6.82
N GLY A 37 -19.48 1.70 -6.62
CA GLY A 37 -20.73 2.03 -5.93
C GLY A 37 -20.72 1.84 -4.41
N ALA A 38 -19.62 1.32 -3.84
CA ALA A 38 -19.45 1.13 -2.39
C ALA A 38 -19.07 2.43 -1.65
N GLY A 39 -18.63 3.45 -2.39
CA GLY A 39 -18.25 4.76 -1.88
C GLY A 39 -16.75 4.92 -1.69
N ALA A 40 -16.29 6.18 -1.76
CA ALA A 40 -14.88 6.55 -1.67
C ALA A 40 -14.19 6.01 -0.39
N ALA A 41 -14.92 5.98 0.73
CA ALA A 41 -14.41 5.45 2.00
C ALA A 41 -14.06 3.96 1.92
N ALA A 42 -14.85 3.15 1.21
CA ALA A 42 -14.58 1.73 1.03
C ALA A 42 -13.29 1.50 0.23
N GLY A 43 -13.04 2.32 -0.79
CA GLY A 43 -11.80 2.28 -1.57
C GLY A 43 -10.56 2.64 -0.74
N LEU A 44 -10.66 3.67 0.11
CA LEU A 44 -9.59 4.04 1.05
C LEU A 44 -9.29 2.92 2.05
N TRP A 45 -10.30 2.38 2.71
CA TRP A 45 -10.12 1.28 3.67
C TRP A 45 -9.55 0.03 3.00
N GLY A 46 -10.00 -0.29 1.78
CA GLY A 46 -9.44 -1.37 0.98
C GLY A 46 -7.94 -1.18 0.70
N ALA A 47 -7.55 0.01 0.25
CA ALA A 47 -6.14 0.32 -0.03
C ALA A 47 -5.25 0.20 1.23
N VAL A 48 -5.72 0.67 2.38
CA VAL A 48 -4.98 0.59 3.65
C VAL A 48 -4.84 -0.85 4.13
N ILE A 49 -5.95 -1.60 4.20
CA ILE A 49 -5.95 -2.97 4.73
C ILE A 49 -5.13 -3.90 3.84
N ILE A 50 -5.35 -3.82 2.51
CA ILE A 50 -4.62 -4.65 1.55
C ILE A 50 -3.14 -4.26 1.55
N GLY A 51 -2.80 -2.98 1.59
CA GLY A 51 -1.41 -2.51 1.65
C GLY A 51 -0.68 -3.01 2.90
N LEU A 52 -1.33 -2.98 4.06
CA LEU A 52 -0.75 -3.44 5.33
C LEU A 52 -0.56 -4.96 5.33
N VAL A 53 -1.56 -5.72 4.90
CA VAL A 53 -1.48 -7.19 4.79
C VAL A 53 -0.41 -7.60 3.77
N ALA A 54 -0.37 -6.94 2.61
CA ALA A 54 0.63 -7.21 1.57
C ALA A 54 2.06 -6.84 2.02
N ALA A 55 2.22 -5.76 2.80
CA ALA A 55 3.54 -5.37 3.32
C ALA A 55 4.09 -6.39 4.34
N LEU A 56 3.21 -6.92 5.21
CA LEU A 56 3.60 -7.88 6.26
C LEU A 56 3.80 -9.31 5.74
N PHE A 57 2.88 -9.79 4.88
CA PHE A 57 2.84 -11.17 4.41
C PHE A 57 3.31 -11.35 2.96
N GLY A 58 3.68 -10.27 2.26
CA GLY A 58 4.14 -10.31 0.87
C GLY A 58 5.55 -10.89 0.73
N GLY A 59 5.78 -11.62 -0.36
CA GLY A 59 7.05 -12.30 -0.65
C GLY A 59 8.14 -11.43 -1.30
N THR A 60 7.93 -10.12 -1.46
CA THR A 60 8.87 -9.19 -2.13
C THR A 60 8.88 -7.83 -1.42
N SER A 61 10.06 -7.29 -1.11
CA SER A 61 10.21 -6.00 -0.42
C SER A 61 9.72 -4.80 -1.24
N THR A 62 9.66 -4.90 -2.57
CA THR A 62 9.26 -3.82 -3.49
C THR A 62 8.01 -4.19 -4.30
N LEU A 63 6.90 -4.48 -3.62
CA LEU A 63 5.66 -4.91 -4.29
C LEU A 63 4.99 -3.77 -5.09
N ILE A 64 5.31 -2.51 -4.74
CA ILE A 64 4.93 -1.30 -5.48
C ILE A 64 6.21 -0.45 -5.54
N SER A 65 6.67 -0.15 -6.76
CA SER A 65 7.89 0.64 -7.02
C SER A 65 7.57 1.87 -7.84
#